data_AF-A0A1B3XJF0-F1
#
_entry.id   AF-A0A1B3XJF0-F1
#
_cell.length_a   1.000
_cell.length_b   1.000
_cell.length_c   1.000
_cell.angle_alpha   90.00
_cell.angle_beta   90.00
_cell.angle_gamma   90.00
#
_symmetry.space_group_name_H-M   'P 1'
#
loop_
_entity.id
_entity.type
_entity.pdbx_description
1 polymer ?
#
loop_
_entity_poly.entity_id
_entity_poly.type
_entity_poly.pdbx_seq_one_letter_code
_entity_poly.pdbx_strand_id
1 'polypeptide(L)'
;MPLTGSVDIPFTNSTKVANDAVETAENSEVLAFEARNKAEAAQAAANTALTSANGKNTNYYDKSPPENPKGGDLWFKPSDDGSVTPLQFNGTTWLSVTDAIAQAAKDIVDSWTAPDGTSMNGAKIDGASISEEKMKWSTHLIF
;
A
#
# COMPACT_ATOMS: atom_id res chain seq x y z
N MET A 1 55.13 -0.57 -62.58
CA MET A 1 54.57 -0.69 -61.22
C MET A 1 54.57 0.68 -60.60
N PRO A 2 53.41 1.31 -60.36
CA PRO A 2 53.14 1.72 -58.98
C PRO A 2 51.66 1.70 -58.55
N LEU A 3 51.50 1.13 -57.36
CA LEU A 3 50.53 1.39 -56.30
C LEU A 3 49.11 1.85 -56.66
N THR A 4 48.25 0.84 -56.75
CA THR A 4 46.86 0.89 -56.27
C THR A 4 46.85 1.16 -54.76
N GLY A 5 46.99 2.43 -54.36
CA GLY A 5 46.71 2.86 -53.00
C GLY A 5 45.31 3.45 -52.96
N SER A 6 44.31 2.67 -52.56
CA SER A 6 43.01 3.23 -52.20
C SER A 6 43.25 4.27 -51.11
N VAL A 7 43.11 5.55 -51.45
CA VAL A 7 43.19 6.64 -50.47
C VAL A 7 41.90 6.57 -49.66
N ASP A 8 41.97 5.96 -48.48
CA ASP A 8 40.86 5.97 -47.54
C ASP A 8 40.61 7.43 -47.12
N ILE A 9 39.52 7.96 -47.68
CA ILE A 9 39.10 9.35 -47.59
C ILE A 9 38.60 9.59 -46.15
N PRO A 10 38.89 10.73 -45.50
CA PRO A 10 38.40 11.08 -44.15
C PRO A 10 36.89 10.92 -43.92
N PHE A 11 36.09 10.85 -44.98
CA PHE A 11 34.67 10.48 -44.94
C PHE A 11 34.41 9.08 -44.37
N THR A 12 35.23 8.07 -44.70
CA THR A 12 35.06 6.70 -44.20
C THR A 12 35.25 6.61 -42.69
N ASN A 13 36.29 7.27 -42.17
CA ASN A 13 36.56 7.33 -40.73
C ASN A 13 35.49 8.12 -39.96
N SER A 14 35.00 9.22 -40.55
CA SER A 14 33.94 10.04 -39.95
C SER A 14 32.61 9.27 -39.85
N THR A 15 32.24 8.50 -40.88
CA THR A 15 31.05 7.65 -40.86
C THR A 15 31.14 6.55 -39.81
N LYS A 16 32.32 5.93 -39.63
CA LYS A 16 32.52 4.92 -38.58
C LYS A 16 32.28 5.50 -37.18
N VAL A 17 32.86 6.66 -36.88
CA VAL A 17 32.68 7.33 -35.58
C VAL A 17 31.22 7.68 -35.33
N ALA A 18 30.49 8.13 -36.36
CA ALA A 18 29.06 8.40 -36.25
C ALA A 18 28.26 7.13 -35.92
N ASN A 19 28.55 6.02 -36.59
CA ASN A 19 27.89 4.74 -36.33
C ASN A 19 28.19 4.20 -34.92
N ASP A 20 29.46 4.25 -34.48
CA ASP A 20 29.86 3.85 -33.13
C ASP A 20 29.14 4.71 -32.05
N ALA A 21 28.95 6.02 -32.32
CA ALA A 21 28.24 6.92 -31.42
C ALA A 21 26.73 6.64 -31.37
N VAL A 22 26.11 6.29 -32.51
CA VAL A 22 24.71 5.86 -32.57
C VAL A 22 24.52 4.58 -31.78
N GLU A 23 25.36 3.57 -32.00
CA GLU A 23 25.32 2.30 -31.26
C GLU A 23 25.51 2.52 -29.75
N THR A 24 26.43 3.41 -29.37
CA THR A 24 26.65 3.77 -27.96
C THR A 24 25.42 4.45 -27.34
N ALA A 25 24.73 5.30 -28.10
CA ALA A 25 23.50 5.96 -27.64
C ALA A 25 22.35 4.95 -27.48
N GLU A 26 22.16 4.06 -28.45
CA GLU A 26 21.17 2.97 -28.39
C GLU A 26 21.42 2.06 -27.18
N ASN A 27 22.67 1.64 -26.97
CA ASN A 27 23.06 0.84 -25.81
C ASN A 27 22.83 1.57 -24.48
N SER A 28 23.05 2.89 -24.45
CA SER A 28 22.82 3.70 -23.25
C SER A 28 21.33 3.81 -22.91
N GLU A 29 20.46 3.91 -23.92
CA GLU A 29 19.01 3.92 -23.74
C GLU A 29 18.51 2.59 -23.15
N VAL A 30 19.01 1.46 -23.68
CA VAL A 30 18.70 0.12 -23.16
C VAL A 30 19.13 -0.02 -21.70
N LEU A 31 20.38 0.36 -21.37
CA LEU A 31 20.90 0.29 -20.01
C LEU A 31 20.09 1.15 -19.03
N ALA A 32 19.66 2.35 -19.45
CA ALA A 32 18.83 3.23 -18.62
C ALA A 32 17.46 2.59 -18.34
N PHE A 33 16.86 1.96 -19.35
CA PHE A 33 15.59 1.25 -19.20
C PHE A 33 15.72 0.05 -18.25
N GLU A 34 16.78 -0.74 -18.39
CA GLU A 34 17.06 -1.86 -17.49
C GLU A 34 17.28 -1.41 -16.04
N ALA A 35 18.03 -0.32 -15.84
CA ALA A 35 18.29 0.23 -14.52
C ALA A 35 16.98 0.68 -13.84
N ARG A 36 16.10 1.35 -14.58
CA ARG A 36 14.77 1.74 -14.09
C ARG A 36 13.95 0.52 -13.67
N ASN A 37 13.88 -0.50 -14.51
CA ASN A 37 13.11 -1.72 -14.21
C ASN A 37 13.65 -2.46 -12.98
N LYS A 38 14.99 -2.53 -12.82
CA LYS A 38 15.62 -3.10 -11.63
C LYS A 38 15.28 -2.29 -10.36
N ALA A 39 15.25 -0.97 -10.45
CA ALA A 39 14.88 -0.10 -9.33
C ALA A 39 13.40 -0.30 -8.92
N GLU A 40 12.49 -0.38 -9.89
CA GLU A 40 11.07 -0.66 -9.65
C GLU A 40 10.86 -2.03 -9.00
N ALA A 41 11.54 -3.07 -9.49
CA ALA A 41 11.50 -4.41 -8.92
C ALA A 41 12.03 -4.44 -7.47
N ALA A 42 13.14 -3.74 -7.19
CA ALA A 42 13.68 -3.63 -5.85
C ALA A 42 12.71 -2.91 -4.90
N GLN A 43 12.04 -1.86 -5.35
CA GLN A 43 11.03 -1.15 -4.57
C GLN A 43 9.82 -2.04 -4.26
N ALA A 44 9.33 -2.81 -5.24
CA ALA A 44 8.24 -3.76 -5.03
C ALA A 44 8.61 -4.86 -4.01
N ALA A 45 9.83 -5.40 -4.10
CA ALA A 45 10.33 -6.38 -3.15
C ALA A 45 10.46 -5.81 -1.74
N ALA A 46 10.96 -4.57 -1.59
CA ALA A 46 11.05 -3.88 -0.32
C ALA A 46 9.66 -3.65 0.30
N ASN A 47 8.68 -3.22 -0.50
CA ASN A 47 7.30 -3.04 -0.04
C ASN A 47 6.67 -4.37 0.40
N THR A 48 6.93 -5.45 -0.33
CA THR A 48 6.45 -6.80 0.04
C THR A 48 7.08 -7.27 1.35
N ALA A 49 8.38 -7.03 1.53
CA ALA A 49 9.09 -7.36 2.75
C ALA A 49 8.57 -6.54 3.95
N LEU A 50 8.29 -5.26 3.75
CA LEU A 50 7.68 -4.39 4.77
C LEU A 50 6.29 -4.90 5.17
N THR A 51 5.41 -5.18 4.19
CA THR A 51 4.08 -5.75 4.45
C THR A 51 4.18 -7.10 5.16
N SER A 52 5.09 -7.97 4.75
CA SER A 52 5.31 -9.29 5.37
C SER A 52 5.97 -9.22 6.75
N ALA A 53 6.72 -8.16 7.04
CA ALA A 53 7.27 -7.89 8.36
C ALA A 53 6.20 -7.30 9.29
N ASN A 54 5.37 -6.40 8.76
CA ASN A 54 4.22 -5.83 9.46
C ASN A 54 3.15 -6.88 9.76
N GLY A 55 3.01 -7.91 8.91
CA GLY A 55 2.09 -9.03 9.15
C GLY A 55 2.60 -10.07 10.16
N LYS A 56 3.83 -9.95 10.69
CA LYS A 56 4.34 -10.81 11.76
C LYS A 56 4.18 -10.12 13.11
N ASN A 57 3.11 -10.48 13.81
CA ASN A 57 2.81 -9.96 15.14
C ASN A 57 3.62 -10.75 16.18
N THR A 58 4.20 -10.05 17.16
CA THR A 58 4.92 -10.66 18.29
C THR A 58 3.92 -11.02 19.38
N ASN A 59 4.06 -12.21 19.96
CA ASN A 59 3.27 -12.64 21.12
C ASN A 59 4.12 -12.53 22.39
N TYR A 60 3.59 -11.84 23.39
CA TYR A 60 4.21 -11.65 24.70
C TYR A 60 3.45 -12.39 25.80
N TYR A 61 4.16 -12.85 26.83
CA TYR A 61 3.58 -13.65 27.93
C TYR A 61 4.04 -13.17 29.32
N ASP A 62 4.87 -12.14 29.39
CA ASP A 62 5.43 -11.64 30.66
C ASP A 62 4.39 -10.84 31.47
N LYS A 63 4.59 -10.75 32.79
CA LYS A 63 3.73 -9.95 33.68
C LYS A 63 3.92 -8.44 33.48
N SER A 64 5.12 -8.04 33.09
CA SER A 64 5.47 -6.66 32.76
C SER A 64 5.04 -6.32 31.32
N PRO A 65 4.60 -5.09 31.05
CA PRO A 65 4.29 -4.68 29.69
C PRO A 65 5.55 -4.68 28.81
N PRO A 66 5.45 -5.12 27.53
CA PRO A 66 6.56 -5.02 26.58
C PRO A 66 6.99 -3.57 26.35
N GLU A 67 8.29 -3.32 26.24
CA GLU A 67 8.84 -1.96 26.10
C GLU A 67 8.71 -1.37 24.69
N ASN A 68 8.73 -2.21 23.65
CA ASN A 68 8.73 -1.78 22.25
C ASN A 68 7.73 -2.58 21.39
N PRO A 69 6.43 -2.57 21.71
CA PRO A 69 5.44 -3.27 20.92
C PRO A 69 5.18 -2.57 19.58
N LYS A 70 4.76 -3.35 18.59
CA LYS A 70 4.35 -2.90 17.26
C LYS A 70 2.85 -3.09 17.09
N GLY A 71 2.22 -2.24 16.28
CA GLY A 71 0.79 -2.35 15.98
C GLY A 71 0.45 -3.77 15.51
N GLY A 72 -0.55 -4.39 16.14
CA GLY A 72 -0.96 -5.76 15.93
C GLY A 72 -0.41 -6.78 16.94
N ASP A 73 0.68 -6.47 17.65
CA ASP A 73 1.27 -7.39 18.63
C ASP A 73 0.25 -7.83 19.69
N LEU A 74 0.40 -9.07 20.18
CA LEU A 74 -0.48 -9.68 21.17
C LEU A 74 0.25 -9.85 22.49
N TRP A 75 -0.43 -9.50 23.59
CA TRP A 75 0.08 -9.74 24.94
C TRP A 75 -0.92 -10.57 25.72
N PHE A 76 -0.51 -11.79 26.05
CA PHE A 76 -1.22 -12.69 26.95
C PHE A 76 -0.85 -12.34 28.38
N LYS A 77 -1.39 -11.23 28.89
CA LYS A 77 -1.02 -10.68 30.19
C LYS A 77 -1.46 -11.62 31.31
N PRO A 78 -0.53 -12.24 32.06
CA PRO A 78 -0.87 -13.06 33.21
C PRO A 78 -1.25 -12.18 34.41
N SER A 79 -2.25 -12.62 35.15
CA SER A 79 -2.71 -12.03 36.41
C SER A 79 -2.24 -12.88 37.60
N ASP A 80 -2.26 -12.30 38.80
CA ASP A 80 -1.84 -12.99 40.05
C ASP A 80 -2.74 -14.17 40.43
N ASP A 81 -3.98 -14.20 39.94
CA ASP A 81 -4.94 -15.29 40.12
C ASP A 81 -4.76 -16.44 39.12
N GLY A 82 -3.76 -16.36 38.24
CA GLY A 82 -3.51 -17.34 37.17
C GLY A 82 -4.38 -17.15 35.92
N SER A 83 -5.23 -16.11 35.89
CA SER A 83 -5.96 -15.75 34.67
C SER A 83 -5.02 -15.08 33.65
N VAL A 84 -5.42 -15.14 32.37
CA VAL A 84 -4.69 -14.49 31.27
C VAL A 84 -5.65 -13.57 30.53
N THR A 85 -5.29 -12.31 30.42
CA THR A 85 -6.06 -11.33 29.64
C THR A 85 -5.36 -11.09 28.30
N PRO A 86 -5.98 -11.46 27.17
CA PRO A 86 -5.41 -11.18 25.87
C PRO A 86 -5.61 -9.71 25.51
N LEU A 87 -4.51 -9.04 25.19
CA LEU A 87 -4.46 -7.65 24.77
C LEU A 87 -3.83 -7.56 23.37
N GLN A 88 -4.27 -6.62 22.54
CA GLN A 88 -3.65 -6.27 21.26
C GLN A 88 -3.15 -4.83 21.30
N PHE A 89 -1.94 -4.58 20.79
CA PHE A 89 -1.41 -3.23 20.68
C PHE A 89 -1.94 -2.57 19.41
N ASN A 90 -2.62 -1.43 19.53
CA ASN A 90 -3.16 -0.70 18.36
C ASN A 90 -2.12 0.23 17.69
N GLY A 91 -0.86 0.20 18.13
CA GLY A 91 0.20 1.12 17.72
C GLY A 91 0.48 2.23 18.73
N THR A 92 -0.42 2.47 19.69
CA THR A 92 -0.25 3.48 20.76
C THR A 92 -0.51 2.89 22.15
N THR A 93 -1.52 2.03 22.29
CA THR A 93 -1.96 1.47 23.58
C THR A 93 -2.36 0.00 23.44
N TRP A 94 -2.27 -0.73 24.55
CA TRP A 94 -2.83 -2.09 24.68
C TRP A 94 -4.33 -2.02 24.92
N LEU A 95 -5.11 -2.65 24.04
CA LEU A 95 -6.55 -2.82 24.18
C LEU A 95 -6.87 -4.28 24.48
N SER A 96 -7.97 -4.56 25.18
CA SER A 96 -8.49 -5.93 25.18
C SER A 96 -8.79 -6.34 23.75
N VAL A 97 -8.63 -7.63 23.41
CA VAL A 97 -8.94 -8.08 22.04
C VAL A 97 -10.38 -7.75 21.65
N THR A 98 -11.32 -7.77 22.61
CA THR A 98 -12.70 -7.33 22.39
C THR A 98 -12.80 -5.84 22.04
N ASP A 99 -12.10 -4.97 22.78
CA ASP A 99 -12.09 -3.53 22.50
C ASP A 99 -11.36 -3.22 21.19
N ALA A 100 -10.30 -3.95 20.86
CA ALA A 100 -9.58 -3.82 19.60
C ALA A 100 -10.50 -4.15 18.41
N ILE A 101 -11.30 -5.21 18.51
CA ILE A 101 -12.31 -5.55 17.50
C ILE A 101 -13.38 -4.46 17.39
N ALA A 102 -13.87 -3.95 18.52
CA ALA A 102 -14.86 -2.88 18.54
C ALA A 102 -14.33 -1.58 17.92
N GLN A 103 -13.07 -1.24 18.18
CA GLN A 103 -12.41 -0.08 17.58
C GLN A 103 -12.19 -0.27 16.07
N ALA A 104 -11.68 -1.43 15.64
CA ALA A 104 -11.51 -1.71 14.22
C ALA A 104 -12.83 -1.64 13.44
N ALA A 105 -13.94 -2.12 14.04
CA ALA A 105 -15.26 -1.98 13.45
C ALA A 105 -15.71 -0.51 13.31
N LYS A 106 -15.39 0.34 14.30
CA LYS A 106 -15.63 1.79 14.20
C LYS A 106 -14.78 2.41 13.11
N ASP A 107 -13.49 2.11 13.06
CA ASP A 107 -12.58 2.67 12.06
C ASP A 107 -13.03 2.32 10.63
N ILE A 108 -13.55 1.11 10.41
CA ILE A 108 -14.15 0.70 9.13
C ILE A 108 -15.36 1.58 8.79
N VAL A 109 -16.29 1.76 9.73
CA VAL A 109 -17.48 2.61 9.55
C VAL A 109 -17.08 4.06 9.28
N ASP A 110 -16.07 4.56 9.98
CA ASP A 110 -15.58 5.93 9.89
C ASP A 110 -14.88 6.21 8.56
N SER A 111 -14.14 5.22 8.06
CA SER A 111 -13.48 5.25 6.74
C SER A 111 -14.46 5.11 5.58
N TRP A 112 -15.67 4.63 5.83
CA TRP A 112 -16.67 4.48 4.79
C TRP A 112 -17.20 5.85 4.36
N THR A 113 -16.88 6.19 3.13
CA THR A 113 -17.42 7.37 2.44
C THR A 113 -18.41 6.87 1.41
N ALA A 114 -19.65 7.36 1.46
CA ALA A 114 -20.64 7.08 0.43
C ALA A 114 -20.13 7.59 -0.94
N PRO A 115 -20.68 7.08 -2.07
CA PRO A 115 -20.32 7.54 -3.41
C PRO A 115 -20.49 9.06 -3.63
N ASP A 116 -21.27 9.74 -2.79
CA ASP A 116 -21.50 11.19 -2.81
C ASP A 116 -20.51 11.98 -1.92
N GLY A 117 -19.54 11.32 -1.28
CA GLY A 117 -18.55 11.95 -0.43
C GLY A 117 -18.96 12.10 1.04
N THR A 118 -20.15 11.64 1.45
CA THR A 118 -20.56 11.72 2.86
C THR A 118 -19.90 10.62 3.70
N SER A 119 -19.21 11.01 4.79
CA SER A 119 -18.75 10.06 5.82
C SER A 119 -19.96 9.59 6.63
N MET A 120 -20.12 8.27 6.82
CA MET A 120 -21.23 7.74 7.62
C MET A 120 -21.06 7.92 9.12
N ASN A 121 -19.96 8.52 9.55
CA ASN A 121 -19.67 8.69 10.96
C ASN A 121 -20.63 9.72 11.59
N GLY A 122 -21.60 9.24 12.37
CA GLY A 122 -22.63 10.07 12.99
C GLY A 122 -23.92 10.23 12.19
N ALA A 123 -24.04 9.60 11.01
CA ALA A 123 -25.32 9.43 10.34
C ALA A 123 -26.16 8.42 11.15
N LYS A 124 -26.81 8.91 12.22
CA LYS A 124 -28.12 8.35 12.54
C LYS A 124 -28.86 8.38 11.20
N ILE A 125 -29.41 7.25 10.78
CA ILE A 125 -30.53 7.29 9.84
C ILE A 125 -31.66 7.97 10.63
N ASP A 126 -31.57 9.28 10.85
CA ASP A 126 -32.64 10.06 11.40
C ASP A 126 -33.75 10.01 10.38
N GLY A 127 -34.93 9.55 10.80
CA GLY A 127 -36.09 9.31 9.93
C GLY A 127 -36.54 10.52 9.10
N ALA A 128 -35.91 11.69 9.27
CA ALA A 128 -36.04 12.88 8.43
C ALA A 128 -35.36 12.75 7.05
N SER A 129 -34.34 11.89 6.91
CA SER A 129 -33.59 11.67 5.67
C SER A 129 -34.38 10.85 4.62
N ILE A 130 -35.54 10.32 5.00
CA ILE A 130 -36.53 9.73 4.08
C ILE A 130 -37.40 10.88 3.60
N SER A 131 -36.89 11.72 2.69
CA SER A 131 -37.66 12.84 2.15
C SER A 131 -39.00 12.34 1.58
N GLU A 132 -40.07 13.07 1.90
CA GLU A 132 -41.48 12.79 1.56
C GLU A 132 -41.74 12.51 0.07
N GLU A 133 -40.76 12.73 -0.79
CA GLU A 133 -40.81 12.48 -2.23
C GLU A 133 -41.00 11.00 -2.58
N LYS A 134 -40.52 10.07 -1.73
CA LYS A 134 -40.74 8.62 -1.93
C LYS A 134 -42.16 8.14 -1.59
N MET A 135 -42.97 8.95 -0.90
CA MET A 135 -44.36 8.63 -0.55
C MET A 135 -45.38 9.05 -1.63
N LYS A 136 -44.95 9.61 -2.76
CA LYS A 136 -45.87 10.08 -3.83
C LYS A 136 -46.18 9.07 -4.92
N TRP A 137 -45.61 7.86 -4.90
CA TRP A 137 -45.79 6.88 -5.99
C TRP A 137 -46.79 5.75 -5.71
N SER A 138 -47.54 5.78 -4.61
CA SER A 138 -48.57 4.75 -4.30
C SER A 138 -50.02 5.26 -4.35
N THR A 139 -50.34 6.14 -5.30
CA THR A 139 -51.74 6.44 -5.65
C THR A 139 -51.95 6.44 -7.15
N HIS A 140 -51.72 5.29 -7.78
CA HIS A 140 -52.34 4.94 -9.06
C HIS A 140 -52.67 3.45 -9.04
N LEU A 141 -53.96 3.15 -8.89
CA LEU A 141 -54.69 1.96 -9.38
C LEU A 141 -55.84 1.61 -8.42
N ILE A 142 -56.97 2.30 -8.57
CA ILE A 142 -58.29 1.66 -8.52
C ILE A 142 -59.17 2.41 -9.54
N PHE A 143 -59.27 1.86 -10.74
CA PHE A 143 -60.44 2.02 -11.60
C PHE A 143 -61.28 0.75 -11.42
#